data_AF-A0A9D8X412-F1
#
_entry.id   AF-A0A9D8X412-F1
#
_cell.length_a   1.000
_cell.length_b   1.000
_cell.length_c   1.000
_cell.angle_alpha   90.00
_cell.angle_beta   90.00
_cell.angle_gamma   90.00
#
_symmetry.space_group_name_H-M   'P 1'
#
loop_
_entity.id
_entity.type
_entity.pdbx_description
1 polymer ?
#
loop_
_entity_poly.entity_id
_entity_poly.type
_entity_poly.pdbx_seq_one_letter_code
_entity_poly.pdbx_strand_id
1 'polypeptide(L)'
;MTTYNGYDLNYTIEELKKMTTEEMTDVTLLSEDAPAYIALEEGDKKALKHLVAAAKILNNVALKQDNPHNIAQKEALEKAVQAGDEHATLALKLFNSLNGVSGLNGIDPEPINIFKNLTTPKG
;
A
#
# COMPACT_ATOMS: atom_id res chain seq x y z
N MET A 1 15.86 -0.39 16.95
CA MET A 1 14.56 -0.31 16.25
C MET A 1 14.83 -0.31 14.77
N THR A 2 14.05 -1.06 14.00
CA THR A 2 14.18 -1.08 12.53
C THR A 2 13.53 0.17 11.98
N THR A 3 14.28 0.91 11.17
CA THR A 3 13.80 2.12 10.50
C THR A 3 13.70 1.89 9.00
N TYR A 4 12.69 2.48 8.37
CA TYR A 4 12.54 2.47 6.91
C TYR A 4 12.69 3.90 6.40
N ASN A 5 13.73 4.11 5.59
CA ASN A 5 14.14 5.44 5.11
C ASN A 5 14.26 6.48 6.25
N GLY A 6 14.81 6.05 7.40
CA GLY A 6 15.05 6.91 8.56
C GLY A 6 13.85 7.11 9.50
N TYR A 7 12.70 6.49 9.25
CA TYR A 7 11.52 6.58 10.11
C TYR A 7 11.20 5.25 10.79
N ASP A 8 10.83 5.32 12.07
CA ASP A 8 10.30 4.18 12.82
C ASP A 8 8.82 3.94 12.47
N LEU A 9 8.39 2.67 12.51
CA LEU A 9 6.98 2.32 12.46
C LEU A 9 6.28 2.73 13.76
N ASN A 10 5.00 3.13 13.64
CA ASN A 10 4.16 3.49 14.78
C ASN A 10 3.60 2.26 15.51
N TYR A 11 3.63 1.10 14.85
CA TYR A 11 3.04 -0.15 15.32
C TYR A 11 4.10 -1.25 15.45
N THR A 12 3.91 -2.09 16.45
CA THR A 12 4.64 -3.36 16.62
C THR A 12 4.23 -4.40 15.58
N ILE A 13 4.99 -5.48 15.46
CA ILE A 13 4.65 -6.61 14.57
C ILE A 13 3.28 -7.19 14.95
N GLU A 14 3.01 -7.39 16.24
CA GLU A 14 1.75 -7.99 16.72
C GLU A 14 0.54 -7.11 16.43
N GLU A 15 0.66 -5.79 16.60
CA GLU A 15 -0.40 -4.84 16.22
C GLU A 15 -0.67 -4.88 14.71
N LEU A 16 0.38 -4.88 13.89
CA LEU A 16 0.23 -4.96 12.44
C LEU A 16 -0.33 -6.31 11.98
N LYS A 17 0.01 -7.42 12.65
CA LYS A 17 -0.63 -8.72 12.41
C LYS A 17 -2.12 -8.62 12.64
N LYS A 18 -2.52 -8.20 13.85
CA LYS A 18 -3.93 -8.03 14.20
C LYS A 18 -4.68 -7.17 13.19
N MET A 19 -4.15 -5.99 12.86
CA MET A 19 -4.75 -5.10 11.87
C MET A 19 -4.92 -5.80 10.52
N THR A 20 -3.86 -6.45 10.02
CA THR A 20 -3.83 -7.01 8.67
C THR A 20 -4.51 -8.37 8.51
N THR A 21 -4.85 -9.06 9.60
CA THR A 21 -5.51 -10.39 9.57
C THR A 21 -6.91 -10.40 10.17
N GLU A 22 -7.24 -9.49 11.08
CA GLU A 22 -8.51 -9.50 11.81
C GLU A 22 -9.38 -8.26 11.52
N GLU A 23 -8.77 -7.11 11.24
CA GLU A 23 -9.48 -5.83 11.16
C GLU A 23 -9.66 -5.34 9.71
N MET A 24 -8.72 -5.67 8.83
CA MET A 24 -8.81 -5.36 7.40
C MET A 24 -9.79 -6.28 6.68
N THR A 25 -10.55 -5.72 5.73
CA THR A 25 -11.38 -6.53 4.82
C THR A 25 -10.50 -7.19 3.77
N ASP A 26 -10.66 -8.50 3.58
CA ASP A 26 -9.97 -9.23 2.54
C ASP A 26 -10.48 -8.80 1.15
N VAL A 27 -9.55 -8.35 0.31
CA VAL A 27 -9.81 -8.01 -1.09
C VAL A 27 -8.91 -8.85 -1.98
N THR A 28 -9.53 -9.73 -2.77
CA THR A 28 -8.83 -10.50 -3.80
C THR A 28 -8.83 -9.73 -5.11
N LEU A 29 -7.66 -9.25 -5.53
CA LEU A 29 -7.50 -8.65 -6.85
C LEU A 29 -7.43 -9.75 -7.92
N LEU A 30 -8.15 -9.56 -9.02
CA LEU A 30 -8.10 -10.49 -10.15
C LEU A 30 -6.76 -10.36 -10.88
N SER A 31 -6.12 -11.51 -11.13
CA SER A 31 -4.94 -11.63 -11.97
C SER A 31 -5.28 -12.11 -13.38
N GLU A 32 -4.27 -12.19 -14.26
CA GLU A 32 -4.43 -12.63 -15.65
C GLU A 32 -4.87 -14.11 -15.79
N ASP A 33 -4.86 -14.88 -14.71
CA ASP A 33 -5.36 -16.25 -14.62
C ASP A 33 -6.86 -16.32 -14.25
N ALA A 34 -7.49 -15.19 -13.91
CA ALA A 34 -8.91 -15.16 -13.58
C ALA A 34 -9.76 -15.56 -14.80
N PRO A 35 -10.82 -16.39 -14.63
CA PRO A 35 -11.69 -16.79 -15.74
C PRO A 35 -12.24 -15.60 -16.53
N ALA A 36 -12.57 -14.50 -15.85
CA ALA A 36 -13.05 -13.27 -16.47
C ALA A 36 -12.00 -12.61 -17.38
N TYR A 37 -10.71 -12.64 -17.01
CA TYR A 37 -9.64 -12.10 -17.84
C TYR A 37 -9.32 -13.03 -19.02
N ILE A 38 -9.30 -14.35 -18.80
CA ILE A 38 -9.04 -15.35 -19.84
C ILE A 38 -10.09 -15.26 -20.96
N ALA A 39 -11.35 -15.02 -20.59
CA ALA A 39 -12.49 -14.90 -21.51
C ALA A 39 -12.47 -13.62 -22.38
N LEU A 40 -11.60 -12.65 -22.11
CA LEU A 40 -11.45 -11.46 -22.94
C LEU A 40 -10.88 -11.81 -24.32
N GLU A 41 -11.26 -11.02 -25.32
CA GLU A 41 -10.59 -11.07 -26.62
C GLU A 41 -9.13 -10.58 -26.51
N GLU A 42 -8.26 -11.04 -27.41
CA GLU A 42 -6.83 -10.66 -27.38
C GLU A 42 -6.62 -9.14 -27.52
N GLY A 43 -7.49 -8.46 -28.27
CA GLY A 43 -7.49 -7.00 -28.38
C GLY A 43 -7.73 -6.31 -27.04
N ASP A 44 -8.70 -6.80 -26.28
CA ASP A 44 -9.07 -6.26 -24.97
C ASP A 44 -7.99 -6.53 -23.91
N LYS A 45 -7.40 -7.74 -23.92
CA LYS A 45 -6.25 -8.05 -23.05
C LYS A 45 -5.10 -7.07 -23.28
N LYS A 46 -4.79 -6.77 -24.54
CA LYS A 46 -3.74 -5.80 -24.90
C LYS A 46 -4.10 -4.39 -24.43
N ALA A 47 -5.33 -3.95 -24.65
CA ALA A 47 -5.80 -2.64 -24.19
C ALA A 47 -5.75 -2.52 -22.66
N LEU A 48 -6.21 -3.55 -21.95
CA LEU A 48 -6.24 -3.58 -20.48
C LEU A 48 -4.83 -3.48 -19.88
N LYS A 49 -3.81 -4.11 -20.48
CA LYS A 49 -2.41 -3.96 -20.04
C LYS A 49 -1.94 -2.51 -20.07
N HIS A 50 -2.33 -1.74 -21.09
CA HIS A 50 -2.01 -0.32 -21.17
C HIS A 50 -2.79 0.50 -20.13
N LEU A 51 -4.07 0.19 -19.91
CA LEU A 51 -4.88 0.87 -18.90
C LEU A 51 -4.35 0.64 -17.48
N VAL A 52 -3.96 -0.59 -17.16
CA VAL A 52 -3.33 -0.92 -15.87
C VAL A 52 -2.00 -0.17 -15.70
N ALA A 53 -1.19 -0.08 -16.76
CA ALA A 53 0.05 0.69 -16.73
C ALA A 53 -0.21 2.19 -16.48
N ALA A 54 -1.21 2.77 -17.15
CA ALA A 54 -1.64 4.14 -16.93
C ALA A 54 -2.14 4.37 -15.50
N ALA A 55 -2.96 3.46 -14.97
CA ALA A 55 -3.47 3.54 -13.59
C ALA A 55 -2.34 3.53 -12.55
N LYS A 56 -1.30 2.72 -12.75
CA LYS A 56 -0.11 2.71 -11.88
C LYS A 56 0.62 4.06 -11.89
N ILE A 57 0.76 4.68 -13.06
CA ILE A 57 1.39 6.00 -13.19
C ILE A 57 0.55 7.07 -12.47
N LEU A 58 -0.77 7.06 -12.66
CA LEU A 58 -1.68 7.97 -11.97
C LEU A 58 -1.62 7.80 -10.45
N ASN A 59 -1.54 6.56 -9.96
CA ASN A 59 -1.40 6.31 -8.53
C ASN A 59 -0.09 6.85 -7.97
N ASN A 60 1.02 6.73 -8.71
CA ASN A 60 2.29 7.33 -8.28
C ASN A 60 2.22 8.86 -8.21
N VAL A 61 1.48 9.51 -9.12
CA VAL A 61 1.23 10.95 -9.05
C VAL A 61 0.39 11.29 -7.82
N ALA A 62 -0.69 10.55 -7.57
CA ALA A 62 -1.53 10.73 -6.40
C ALA A 62 -0.74 10.59 -5.09
N LEU A 63 0.08 9.53 -4.98
CA LEU A 63 0.96 9.32 -3.83
C LEU A 63 1.90 10.51 -3.58
N LYS A 64 2.51 11.06 -4.64
CA LYS A 64 3.39 12.24 -4.54
C LYS A 64 2.66 13.51 -4.13
N GLN A 65 1.42 13.68 -4.59
CA GLN A 65 0.59 14.84 -4.26
C GLN A 65 0.05 14.78 -2.84
N ASP A 66 -0.27 13.58 -2.36
CA ASP A 66 -0.82 13.34 -1.02
C ASP A 66 0.22 13.58 0.09
N ASN A 67 1.39 12.96 -0.02
CA ASN A 67 2.48 13.15 0.94
C ASN A 67 3.86 13.01 0.27
N PRO A 68 4.80 13.96 0.44
CA PRO A 68 6.11 13.90 -0.20
C PRO A 68 6.93 12.66 0.20
N HIS A 69 6.58 11.99 1.30
CA HIS A 69 7.26 10.79 1.78
C HIS A 69 6.70 9.47 1.22
N ASN A 70 5.51 9.47 0.61
CA ASN A 70 4.82 8.24 0.19
C ASN A 70 5.67 7.33 -0.71
N ILE A 71 6.28 7.90 -1.77
CA ILE A 71 7.09 7.12 -2.71
C ILE A 71 8.32 6.53 -2.03
N ALA A 72 9.08 7.35 -1.29
CA ALA A 72 10.31 6.91 -0.64
C ALA A 72 10.04 5.87 0.46
N GLN A 73 8.96 6.01 1.24
CA GLN A 73 8.58 5.02 2.24
C GLN A 73 8.16 3.70 1.60
N LYS A 74 7.37 3.75 0.52
CA LYS A 74 6.97 2.55 -0.21
C LYS A 74 8.17 1.76 -0.71
N GLU A 75 9.11 2.44 -1.36
CA GLU A 75 10.33 1.82 -1.89
C GLU A 75 11.20 1.21 -0.77
N ALA A 76 11.30 1.89 0.38
CA ALA A 76 12.03 1.37 1.53
C ALA A 76 11.39 0.12 2.16
N LEU A 77 10.06 0.10 2.26
CA LEU A 77 9.31 -1.08 2.70
C LEU A 77 9.48 -2.23 1.70
N GLU A 78 9.28 -1.99 0.40
CA GLU A 78 9.44 -3.01 -0.65
C GLU A 78 10.84 -3.63 -0.64
N LYS A 79 11.90 -2.82 -0.47
CA LYS A 79 13.27 -3.31 -0.35
C LYS A 79 13.48 -4.19 0.88
N ALA A 80 12.89 -3.83 2.02
CA ALA A 80 12.98 -4.62 3.24
C ALA A 80 12.19 -5.94 3.14
N VAL A 81 11.03 -5.92 2.46
CA VAL A 81 10.25 -7.14 2.15
C VAL A 81 11.07 -8.10 1.30
N GLN A 82 11.77 -7.60 0.28
CA GLN A 82 12.67 -8.43 -0.54
C GLN A 82 13.82 -9.05 0.28
N ALA A 83 14.20 -8.42 1.40
CA ALA A 83 15.19 -8.94 2.34
C ALA A 83 14.60 -9.89 3.40
N GLY A 84 13.30 -10.18 3.36
CA GLY A 84 12.63 -11.09 4.29
C GLY A 84 12.16 -10.45 5.60
N ASP A 85 12.01 -9.11 5.65
CA ASP A 85 11.52 -8.41 6.83
C ASP A 85 9.99 -8.56 6.98
N GLU A 86 9.56 -9.31 8.00
CA GLU A 86 8.15 -9.52 8.33
C GLU A 86 7.45 -8.23 8.77
N HIS A 87 8.14 -7.36 9.52
CA HIS A 87 7.58 -6.09 9.99
C HIS A 87 7.29 -5.17 8.80
N ALA A 88 8.21 -5.13 7.83
CA ALA A 88 8.03 -4.41 6.57
C ALA A 88 6.91 -5.00 5.72
N THR A 89 6.74 -6.32 5.72
CA THR A 89 5.70 -7.01 4.93
C THR A 89 4.30 -6.59 5.39
N LEU A 90 4.07 -6.59 6.70
CA LEU A 90 2.79 -6.19 7.28
C LEU A 90 2.56 -4.68 7.11
N ALA A 91 3.59 -3.86 7.31
CA ALA A 91 3.50 -2.41 7.09
C ALA A 91 3.22 -2.06 5.62
N LEU A 92 3.81 -2.78 4.65
CA LEU A 92 3.54 -2.59 3.23
C LEU A 92 2.11 -3.00 2.86
N LYS A 93 1.56 -4.03 3.50
CA LYS A 93 0.15 -4.41 3.31
C LYS A 93 -0.78 -3.28 3.77
N LEU A 94 -0.52 -2.70 4.94
CA LEU A 94 -1.29 -1.54 5.44
C LEU A 94 -1.11 -0.30 4.54
N PHE A 95 0.13 -0.01 4.10
CA PHE A 95 0.43 1.08 3.16
C PHE A 95 -0.39 0.96 1.88
N ASN A 96 -0.43 -0.23 1.27
CA ASN A 96 -1.16 -0.45 0.04
C ASN A 96 -2.68 -0.33 0.23
N SER A 97 -3.20 -0.66 1.41
CA SER A 97 -4.62 -0.50 1.74
C SER A 97 -5.01 0.97 1.93
N LEU A 98 -4.17 1.76 2.59
CA LEU A 98 -4.40 3.19 2.80
C LEU A 98 -4.00 4.03 1.58
N ASN A 99 -3.25 3.44 0.66
CA ASN A 99 -2.57 4.12 -0.44
C ASN A 99 -1.70 5.29 0.02
N GLY A 100 -0.91 5.09 1.07
CA GLY A 100 -0.04 6.12 1.64
C GLY A 100 0.54 5.76 3.00
N VAL A 101 1.41 6.63 3.52
CA VAL A 101 2.01 6.53 4.87
C VAL A 101 0.97 6.77 5.98
N SER A 102 -0.16 7.36 5.63
CA SER A 102 -1.27 7.62 6.52
C SER A 102 -2.59 7.67 5.73
N GLY A 103 -3.72 7.41 6.41
CA GLY A 103 -5.02 7.43 5.77
C GLY A 103 -6.18 7.27 6.74
N LEU A 104 -7.38 7.64 6.29
CA LEU A 104 -8.62 7.44 7.05
C LEU A 104 -9.15 6.03 6.78
N ASN A 105 -9.51 5.31 7.84
CA ASN A 105 -10.16 4.00 7.74
C ASN A 105 -11.70 4.08 7.79
N GLY A 106 -12.26 5.29 7.97
CA GLY A 106 -13.71 5.52 8.05
C GLY A 106 -14.36 5.07 9.36
N ILE A 107 -13.56 4.64 10.35
CA ILE A 107 -14.03 4.18 11.66
C ILE A 107 -13.45 5.07 12.75
N ASP A 108 -12.14 5.31 12.70
CA ASP A 108 -11.43 6.09 13.71
C ASP A 108 -11.54 7.60 13.45
N PRO A 109 -11.57 8.42 14.51
CA PRO A 109 -11.62 9.87 14.38
C PRO A 109 -10.31 10.48 13.85
N GLU A 110 -9.18 9.82 14.10
CA GLU A 110 -7.86 10.25 13.66
C GLU A 110 -7.32 9.34 12.55
N PRO A 111 -6.52 9.87 11.61
CA PRO A 111 -5.89 9.05 10.59
C PRO A 111 -4.99 7.96 11.19
N ILE A 112 -4.99 6.79 10.57
CA ILE A 112 -3.98 5.76 10.80
C ILE A 112 -2.67 6.30 10.24
N ASN A 113 -1.61 6.32 11.06
CA ASN A 113 -0.27 6.76 10.66
C ASN A 113 0.69 5.58 10.81
N ILE A 114 1.22 5.08 9.68
CA ILE A 114 2.08 3.88 9.66
C ILE A 114 3.44 4.16 10.30
N PHE A 115 3.96 5.37 10.12
CA PHE A 115 5.26 5.80 10.62
C PHE A 115 5.12 6.86 11.70
N LYS A 116 6.04 6.83 12.68
CA LYS A 116 6.13 7.89 13.67
C LYS A 116 6.51 9.20 12.99
N ASN A 117 5.84 10.28 13.38
CA ASN A 117 6.09 11.64 12.89
C ASN A 117 5.84 11.88 11.38
N LEU A 118 5.29 10.90 10.66
CA LEU A 118 4.73 11.13 9.33
C LEU A 118 3.20 11.12 9.45
N THR A 119 2.61 12.28 9.22
CA THR A 119 1.16 12.49 9.27
C THR A 119 0.69 13.08 7.96
N THR A 120 -0.57 12.84 7.59
CA THR A 120 -1.20 13.58 6.50
C THR A 120 -1.30 15.05 6.91
N PRO A 121 -0.86 16.02 6.09
CA PRO A 121 -1.08 17.43 6.35
C PRO A 121 -2.59 17.68 6.53
N LYS A 122 -2.98 18.43 7.56
CA LYS A 122 -4.36 18.95 7.63
C LYS A 122 -4.50 19.93 6.47
N GLY A 123 -5.32 19.57 5.47
CA GLY A 123 -5.65 20.41 4.33
C GLY A 123 -6.30 21.73 4.74
#